data_AF-A0A354C7X1-F1
#
_entry.id   AF-A0A354C7X1-F1
#
_cell.length_a   1.000
_cell.length_b   1.000
_cell.length_c   1.000
_cell.angle_alpha   90.00
_cell.angle_beta   90.00
_cell.angle_gamma   90.00
#
_symmetry.space_group_name_H-M   'P 1'
#
loop_
_entity.id
_entity.type
_entity.pdbx_description
1 polymer ?
#
loop_
_entity_poly.entity_id
_entity_poly.type
_entity_poly.pdbx_seq_one_letter_code
_entity_poly.pdbx_strand_id
1 'polypeptide(L)'
;MGLQRRKLNVAWLSVLSNTTLMVMKLAVGLVIGSVSIISEAIHSGVDLLASLIATFSVSKSSIPADTKHPFGHGKVENISGAIEALLIFLAALWIIHEAIKKLLNPEPIEYVGWGVGVMLISTVV
;
A
#
# COMPACT_ATOMS: atom_id res chain seq x y z
N MET A 1 12.77 -15.42 20.11
CA MET A 1 12.85 -15.75 18.66
C MET A 1 11.48 -15.96 17.99
N GLY A 2 10.50 -16.64 18.61
CA GLY A 2 9.20 -16.92 17.97
C GLY A 2 8.34 -15.69 17.60
N LEU A 3 8.30 -14.66 18.46
CA LEU A 3 7.49 -13.45 18.23
C LEU A 3 7.98 -12.61 17.04
N GLN A 4 9.29 -12.60 16.82
CA GLN A 4 9.95 -11.81 15.78
C GLN A 4 9.75 -12.42 14.40
N ARG A 5 9.85 -13.76 14.31
CA ARG A 5 9.46 -14.52 13.11
C ARG A 5 7.99 -14.32 12.76
N ARG A 6 7.10 -14.24 13.75
CA ARG A 6 5.68 -13.90 13.52
C ARG A 6 5.50 -12.51 12.93
N LYS A 7 6.15 -11.47 13.47
CA LYS A 7 6.09 -10.10 12.92
C LYS A 7 6.56 -10.05 11.47
N LEU A 8 7.68 -10.69 11.16
CA LEU A 8 8.22 -10.79 9.79
C LEU A 8 7.27 -11.54 8.85
N ASN A 9 6.69 -12.67 9.28
CA ASN A 9 5.75 -13.42 8.46
C ASN A 9 4.48 -12.62 8.13
N VAL A 10 3.96 -11.86 9.10
CA VAL A 10 2.79 -10.98 8.88
C VAL A 10 3.15 -9.84 7.93
N ALA A 11 4.33 -9.25 8.07
CA ALA A 11 4.81 -8.20 7.16
C ALA A 11 4.95 -8.72 5.72
N TRP A 12 5.51 -9.92 5.53
CA TRP A 12 5.59 -10.56 4.21
C TRP A 12 4.22 -10.93 3.62
N LEU A 13 3.27 -11.36 4.45
CA LEU A 13 1.89 -11.58 4.00
C LEU A 13 1.25 -10.28 3.50
N SER A 14 1.49 -9.16 4.19
CA SER A 14 1.01 -7.83 3.77
C SER A 14 1.61 -7.43 2.41
N VAL A 15 2.92 -7.58 2.23
CA VAL A 15 3.60 -7.31 0.95
C VAL A 15 3.02 -8.17 -0.17
N LEU A 16 2.81 -9.47 0.08
CA LEU A 16 2.27 -10.39 -0.93
C LEU A 16 0.82 -10.04 -1.31
N SER A 17 -0.02 -9.69 -0.33
CA SER A 17 -1.40 -9.28 -0.58
C SER A 17 -1.46 -7.99 -1.40
N ASN A 18 -0.74 -6.95 -0.97
CA ASN A 18 -0.70 -5.66 -1.68
C ASN A 18 -0.13 -5.80 -3.10
N THR A 19 0.89 -6.64 -3.29
CA THR A 19 1.43 -6.94 -4.62
C THR A 19 0.38 -7.60 -5.51
N THR A 20 -0.34 -8.59 -4.99
CA THR A 20 -1.37 -9.32 -5.74
C THR A 20 -2.50 -8.38 -6.16
N LEU A 21 -2.97 -7.53 -5.24
CA LEU A 21 -4.01 -6.53 -5.50
C LEU A 21 -3.57 -5.51 -6.54
N MET A 22 -2.35 -4.95 -6.41
CA MET A 22 -1.80 -4.00 -7.35
C MET A 22 -1.73 -4.59 -8.76
N VAL A 23 -1.16 -5.80 -8.91
CA VAL A 23 -1.00 -6.45 -10.22
C VAL A 23 -2.37 -6.76 -10.83
N MET A 24 -3.32 -7.27 -10.05
CA MET A 24 -4.66 -7.57 -10.52
C MET A 24 -5.39 -6.31 -11.01
N LYS A 25 -5.41 -5.25 -10.21
CA LYS A 25 -6.03 -3.96 -10.58
C LYS A 25 -5.36 -3.37 -11.81
N LEU A 26 -4.03 -3.40 -11.89
CA LEU A 26 -3.29 -2.86 -13.03
C LEU A 26 -3.57 -3.64 -14.31
N ALA A 27 -3.55 -4.98 -14.25
CA ALA A 27 -3.85 -5.83 -15.40
C ALA A 27 -5.26 -5.58 -15.94
N VAL A 28 -6.26 -5.55 -15.05
CA VAL A 28 -7.65 -5.30 -15.45
C VAL A 28 -7.83 -3.85 -15.95
N GLY A 29 -7.22 -2.87 -15.29
CA GLY A 29 -7.25 -1.47 -15.69
C GLY A 29 -6.67 -1.24 -17.08
N LEU A 30 -5.58 -1.93 -17.42
CA LEU A 30 -4.96 -1.86 -18.76
C LEU A 30 -5.81 -2.56 -19.83
N VAL A 31 -6.37 -3.73 -19.53
CA VAL A 31 -7.23 -4.48 -20.49
C VAL A 31 -8.49 -3.70 -20.83
N ILE A 32 -9.08 -3.03 -19.85
CA ILE A 32 -10.34 -2.29 -20.00
C ILE A 32 -10.10 -0.85 -20.49
N GLY A 33 -8.86 -0.35 -20.38
CA GLY A 33 -8.56 1.05 -20.66
C GLY A 33 -9.17 2.02 -19.64
N SER A 34 -9.52 1.55 -18.44
CA SER A 34 -10.19 2.37 -17.43
C SER A 34 -9.19 3.18 -16.61
N VAL A 35 -9.17 4.49 -16.83
CA VAL A 35 -8.38 5.45 -16.03
C VAL A 35 -8.74 5.35 -14.54
N SER A 36 -9.99 5.03 -14.20
CA SER A 36 -10.41 4.88 -12.81
C SER A 36 -9.79 3.66 -12.12
N ILE A 37 -9.74 2.51 -12.80
CA ILE A 37 -9.13 1.30 -12.25
C ILE A 37 -7.60 1.44 -12.19
N ILE A 38 -7.00 2.14 -13.17
CA ILE A 38 -5.55 2.43 -13.16
C ILE A 38 -5.18 3.32 -11.97
N SER A 39 -5.99 4.36 -11.68
CA SER A 39 -5.80 5.21 -10.50
C SER A 39 -5.87 4.41 -9.18
N GLU A 40 -6.82 3.48 -9.09
CA GLU A 40 -6.95 2.57 -7.96
C GLU A 40 -5.77 1.57 -7.85
N ALA A 41 -5.21 1.13 -8.98
CA ALA A 41 -4.00 0.31 -9.00
C ALA A 41 -2.77 1.09 -8.48
N ILE A 42 -2.66 2.38 -8.82
CA ILE A 42 -1.60 3.27 -8.29
C ILE A 42 -1.75 3.42 -6.77
N HIS A 43 -2.98 3.58 -6.26
CA HIS A 43 -3.23 3.63 -4.82
C HIS A 43 -2.72 2.36 -4.11
N SER A 44 -3.08 1.17 -4.61
CA SER A 44 -2.55 -0.10 -4.08
C SER A 44 -1.03 -0.23 -4.22
N GLY A 45 -0.41 0.46 -5.18
CA GLY A 45 1.05 0.59 -5.27
C GLY A 45 1.66 1.40 -4.13
N VAL A 46 0.99 2.47 -3.67
CA VAL A 46 1.41 3.23 -2.48
C VAL A 46 1.30 2.36 -1.22
N ASP A 47 0.23 1.56 -1.10
CA ASP A 47 0.09 0.62 0.02
C ASP A 47 1.16 -0.47 0.00
N LEU A 48 1.55 -0.94 -1.19
CA LEU A 48 2.69 -1.85 -1.33
C LEU A 48 3.99 -1.19 -0.84
N LEU A 49 4.27 0.06 -1.23
CA LEU A 49 5.43 0.80 -0.75
C LEU A 49 5.42 0.96 0.77
N ALA A 50 4.28 1.30 1.37
CA ALA A 50 4.12 1.37 2.82
C ALA A 50 4.42 0.01 3.48
N SER A 51 3.88 -1.09 2.96
CA SER A 51 4.13 -2.44 3.50
C SER A 51 5.61 -2.88 3.39
N LEU A 52 6.33 -2.43 2.36
CA LEU A 52 7.77 -2.66 2.21
C LEU A 52 8.56 -1.86 3.26
N ILE A 53 8.18 -0.61 3.52
CA ILE A 53 8.78 0.22 4.56
C ILE A 53 8.56 -0.42 5.94
N ALA A 54 7.34 -0.88 6.24
CA ALA A 54 7.03 -1.63 7.45
C ALA A 54 7.90 -2.88 7.58
N THR A 55 8.00 -3.69 6.52
CA THR A 55 8.78 -4.93 6.52
C THR A 55 10.27 -4.67 6.77
N PHE A 56 10.83 -3.64 6.12
CA PHE A 56 12.20 -3.21 6.34
C PHE A 56 12.41 -2.72 7.77
N SER A 57 11.47 -1.95 8.30
CA SER A 57 11.53 -1.39 9.64
C SER A 57 11.50 -2.47 10.72
N VAL A 58 10.59 -3.43 10.63
CA VAL A 58 10.51 -4.59 11.54
C VAL A 58 11.82 -5.40 11.50
N SER A 59 12.42 -5.54 10.33
CA SER A 59 13.70 -6.23 10.16
C SER A 59 14.87 -5.48 10.79
N LYS A 60 14.87 -4.15 10.71
CA LYS A 60 15.93 -3.28 11.26
C LYS A 60 15.78 -3.01 12.75
N SER A 61 14.54 -2.84 13.25
CA SER A 61 14.26 -2.64 14.67
C SER A 61 14.67 -3.84 15.52
N SER A 62 14.76 -5.00 14.87
CA SER A 62 15.19 -6.29 15.42
C SER A 62 16.70 -6.42 15.67
N ILE A 63 17.52 -5.48 15.19
CA ILE A 63 18.98 -5.53 15.35
C ILE A 63 19.35 -5.15 16.79
N PRO A 64 20.12 -5.99 17.52
CA PRO A 64 20.57 -5.68 18.88
C PRO A 64 21.46 -4.43 18.93
N ALA A 65 21.73 -3.93 20.12
CA ALA A 65 22.60 -2.76 20.31
C ALA A 65 23.99 -2.98 19.70
N ASP A 66 24.48 -1.96 18.99
CA ASP A 66 25.83 -1.93 18.43
C ASP A 66 26.61 -0.73 18.99
N THR A 67 27.88 -0.60 18.60
CA THR A 67 28.75 0.49 19.07
C THR A 67 28.30 1.88 18.62
N LYS A 68 27.48 1.97 17.56
CA LYS A 68 26.90 3.23 17.06
C LYS A 68 25.53 3.53 17.69
N HIS A 69 24.83 2.50 18.17
CA HIS A 69 23.49 2.57 18.77
C HIS A 69 23.47 1.78 20.10
N PRO A 70 23.96 2.39 21.20
CA PRO A 70 24.04 1.74 22.51
C PRO A 70 22.67 1.32 23.07
N PHE A 71 21.60 2.00 22.63
CA PHE A 71 20.21 1.73 23.01
C PHE A 71 19.47 0.80 22.03
N GLY A 72 20.14 0.28 21.00
CA GLY A 72 19.55 -0.58 19.98
C GLY A 72 18.79 0.17 18.88
N HIS A 73 18.24 -0.59 17.93
CA HIS A 73 17.60 -0.07 16.72
C HIS A 73 16.07 0.02 16.82
N GLY A 74 15.49 -0.23 18.00
CA GLY A 74 14.03 -0.30 18.19
C GLY A 74 13.26 0.96 17.72
N LYS A 75 13.88 2.15 17.80
CA LYS A 75 13.27 3.42 17.36
C LYS A 75 12.99 3.49 15.85
N VAL A 76 13.58 2.60 15.05
CA VAL A 76 13.32 2.55 13.60
C VAL A 76 11.84 2.25 13.29
N GLU A 77 11.17 1.45 14.13
CA GLU A 77 9.73 1.13 14.01
C GLU A 77 8.86 2.40 14.14
N ASN A 78 9.24 3.33 15.02
CA ASN A 78 8.50 4.59 15.17
C ASN A 78 8.75 5.54 13.98
N ILE A 79 9.96 5.55 13.42
CA ILE A 79 10.30 6.38 12.27
C ILE A 79 9.54 5.89 11.03
N SER A 80 9.48 4.57 10.80
CA SER A 80 8.70 4.02 9.69
C SER A 80 7.21 4.33 9.83
N GLY A 81 6.65 4.23 11.04
CA GLY A 81 5.25 4.59 11.27
C GLY A 81 4.94 6.05 10.96
N ALA A 82 5.87 6.97 11.26
CA ALA A 82 5.73 8.38 10.88
C ALA A 82 5.78 8.60 9.36
N ILE A 83 6.66 7.88 8.66
CA ILE A 83 6.75 7.93 7.19
C ILE A 83 5.48 7.36 6.55
N GLU A 84 4.98 6.23 7.04
CA GLU A 84 3.72 5.64 6.57
C GLU A 84 2.54 6.59 6.78
N ALA A 85 2.43 7.20 7.96
CA ALA A 85 1.39 8.18 8.23
C ALA A 85 1.44 9.36 7.24
N LEU A 86 2.63 9.83 6.89
CA LEU A 86 2.82 10.87 5.88
C LEU A 86 2.40 10.40 4.48
N LEU A 87 2.77 9.19 4.08
CA LEU A 87 2.39 8.61 2.78
C LEU A 87 0.88 8.47 2.65
N ILE A 88 0.21 7.97 3.70
CA ILE A 88 -1.25 7.85 3.74
C ILE A 88 -1.91 9.22 3.66
N PHE A 89 -1.38 10.21 4.39
CA PHE A 89 -1.91 11.57 4.34
C PHE A 89 -1.79 12.19 2.93
N LEU A 90 -0.65 12.03 2.28
CA LEU A 90 -0.46 12.51 0.90
C LEU A 90 -1.35 11.76 -0.10
N ALA A 91 -1.51 10.45 0.04
CA ALA A 91 -2.42 9.66 -0.78
C ALA A 91 -3.88 10.12 -0.61
N ALA A 92 -4.31 10.42 0.62
CA ALA A 92 -5.64 10.94 0.89
C ALA A 92 -5.88 12.29 0.21
N LEU A 93 -4.93 13.22 0.29
CA LEU A 93 -5.01 14.50 -0.43
C LEU A 93 -5.08 14.31 -1.95
N TRP A 94 -4.30 13.37 -2.48
CA TRP A 94 -4.31 13.03 -3.90
C TRP A 94 -5.68 12.48 -4.35
N ILE A 95 -6.26 11.56 -3.57
CA ILE A 95 -7.59 11.00 -3.84
C ILE A 95 -8.66 12.09 -3.84
N ILE A 96 -8.62 13.01 -2.87
CA ILE A 96 -9.56 14.14 -2.82
C ILE A 96 -9.43 15.00 -4.09
N HIS A 97 -8.20 15.30 -4.51
CA HIS A 97 -7.94 16.08 -5.72
C HIS A 97 -8.49 15.38 -6.98
N GLU A 98 -8.24 14.08 -7.16
CA GLU A 98 -8.79 13.31 -8.29
C GLU A 98 -10.31 13.19 -8.24
N ALA A 99 -10.90 13.03 -7.07
CA ALA A 99 -12.35 13.00 -6.90
C ALA A 99 -12.99 14.33 -7.32
N ILE A 100 -12.43 15.47 -6.91
CA ILE A 100 -12.89 16.79 -7.33
C ILE A 100 -12.78 16.95 -8.85
N LYS A 101 -11.65 16.53 -9.44
CA LYS A 101 -11.42 16.61 -10.89
C LYS A 101 -12.46 15.82 -11.68
N LYS A 102 -12.77 14.59 -11.24
CA LYS A 102 -13.82 13.74 -11.85
C LYS A 102 -15.23 14.27 -11.67
N LEU A 103 -15.53 14.92 -10.53
CA LEU A 103 -16.82 15.57 -10.31
C LEU A 103 -17.03 16.76 -11.25
N LEU A 104 -15.97 17.53 -11.51
CA LEU A 104 -16.01 18.69 -12.41
C LEU A 104 -15.99 18.29 -13.89
N ASN A 105 -15.35 17.17 -14.25
CA ASN A 105 -15.29 16.63 -15.60
C ASN A 105 -15.75 15.17 -15.61
N PRO A 106 -17.06 14.91 -15.74
CA PRO A 106 -17.60 13.56 -15.75
C PRO A 106 -17.16 12.84 -17.04
N GLU A 107 -16.29 11.85 -16.89
CA GLU A 107 -15.95 10.93 -17.99
C GLU A 107 -16.89 9.72 -17.96
N PRO A 108 -17.40 9.25 -19.11
CA PRO A 108 -18.22 8.05 -19.16
C PRO A 108 -17.43 6.84 -18.68
N ILE A 109 -17.97 6.13 -17.69
CA ILE A 109 -17.37 4.92 -17.15
C ILE A 109 -17.71 3.77 -18.10
N GLU A 110 -16.84 3.50 -19.07
CA GLU A 110 -16.95 2.29 -19.87
C GLU A 110 -16.62 1.06 -18.99
N TYR A 111 -17.42 -0.01 -19.11
CA TYR A 111 -17.23 -1.31 -18.43
C TYR A 111 -17.37 -1.33 -16.89
N VAL A 112 -18.44 -0.70 -16.36
CA VAL A 112 -18.78 -0.71 -14.92
C VAL A 112 -18.76 -2.11 -14.28
N GLY A 113 -19.27 -3.14 -14.97
CA GLY A 113 -19.37 -4.49 -14.41
C GLY A 113 -18.03 -5.11 -14.00
N TRP A 114 -16.99 -4.92 -14.82
CA TRP A 114 -15.64 -5.38 -14.49
C TRP A 114 -15.00 -4.56 -13.36
N GLY A 115 -15.21 -3.24 -13.37
CA GLY A 115 -14.75 -2.37 -12.30
C GLY A 115 -15.32 -2.78 -10.94
N VAL A 116 -16.62 -3.06 -10.87
CA VAL A 116 -17.29 -3.54 -9.65
C VAL A 116 -16.72 -4.90 -9.21
N GLY A 117 -16.50 -5.82 -10.14
CA GLY A 117 -15.93 -7.15 -9.82
C GLY A 117 -14.54 -7.07 -9.19
N VAL A 118 -13.65 -6.24 -9.73
CA VAL A 118 -12.30 -6.03 -9.19
C VAL A 118 -12.36 -5.39 -7.80
N MET A 119 -13.23 -4.39 -7.60
CA MET A 119 -13.38 -3.72 -6.31
C MET A 119 -13.91 -4.67 -5.22
N LEU A 120 -14.87 -5.54 -5.56
CA LEU A 120 -15.38 -6.55 -4.63
C LEU A 120 -14.30 -7.54 -4.21
N ILE A 121 -13.51 -8.04 -5.16
CA ILE A 121 -12.38 -8.94 -4.85
C ILE A 121 -11.37 -8.21 -3.95
N SER A 122 -11.08 -6.95 -4.26
CA SER A 122 -10.14 -6.14 -3.48
C SER A 122 -10.60 -5.84 -2.05
N THR A 123 -11.90 -5.94 -1.76
CA THR A 123 -12.43 -5.74 -0.40
C THR A 123 -12.30 -6.99 0.46
N VAL A 124 -12.27 -8.17 -0.16
CA VAL A 124 -12.21 -9.47 0.53
C VAL A 124 -10.77 -9.86 0.87
N VAL A 125 -9.82 -9.46 0.02
CA VAL A 125 -8.38 -9.76 0.10
C VAL A 125 -7.65 -8.72 0.95
#